data_AF-A0A0N7YMX1-F1
#
_entry.id   AF-A0A0N7YMX1-F1
#
_cell.length_a   1.000
_cell.length_b   1.000
_cell.length_c   1.000
_cell.angle_alpha   90.00
_cell.angle_beta   90.00
_cell.angle_gamma   90.00
#
_symmetry.space_group_name_H-M   'P 1'
#
loop_
_entity.id
_entity.type
_entity.pdbx_description
1 polymer ?
#
loop_
_entity_poly.entity_id
_entity_poly.type
_entity_poly.pdbx_seq_one_letter_code
_entity_poly.pdbx_strand_id
1 'polypeptide(L)'
;MTYASEQTPAAATPPDPQATRILPVTPVTVVAKPSPVNPVPPVAPVPPSLEDRATGALVGAAVGDALGGPVEGRTPEEIVQRHGGRVEGIVGPFHDDWRTARPLAPYHKGDGHVTDDTLMTHALVRVYEAVRDHLDAYDIADHLVPDLIGTPRWIPELEAEALPVQRIFLAEKWIVARLHYGHADPREAGVGNIVNCGAAMYMAPVGIVNAGNPDRAYAEALDIAGAHQSSYGREAAGVFAAAVAAAFIPDATPSSVVVQALRLAKDGTRAAIEAVCEAASSVTDPAAAPAPLRAAVAPFDTVGPDYRNPSLGARRPSRLHAIEELPIALGMLLIGGGDFRSTVLGSVNYGRDCDSIATMSGALVGALRGAEAVPAEWSTEVARASRLDLEAPGAALAAVAREVFTRDRARARTHEQAFTAISAIPAMTEAVGP
;
A
#
# COMPACT_ATOMS: atom_id res chain seq x y z
N MET A 1 41.13 26.53 -81.83
CA MET A 1 39.91 27.38 -81.72
C MET A 1 40.09 28.30 -80.52
N THR A 2 39.51 29.50 -80.57
CA THR A 2 39.24 30.44 -79.44
C THR A 2 40.41 30.85 -78.51
N TYR A 3 40.95 32.04 -78.80
CA TYR A 3 41.51 33.02 -77.83
C TYR A 3 40.33 33.82 -77.19
N ALA A 4 40.44 34.65 -76.14
CA ALA A 4 41.58 35.22 -75.38
C ALA A 4 41.17 35.43 -73.89
N SER A 5 42.04 35.20 -72.89
CA SER A 5 42.90 36.17 -72.14
C SER A 5 42.18 37.07 -71.10
N GLU A 6 42.71 37.39 -69.91
CA GLU A 6 43.92 36.99 -69.17
C GLU A 6 43.87 37.58 -67.73
N GLN A 7 44.65 37.03 -66.79
CA GLN A 7 45.55 37.72 -65.81
C GLN A 7 45.62 37.07 -64.40
N THR A 8 46.75 36.40 -64.17
CA THR A 8 47.49 36.23 -62.89
C THR A 8 48.69 37.22 -62.89
N PRO A 9 49.65 37.32 -61.92
CA PRO A 9 50.06 36.38 -60.84
C PRO A 9 50.47 37.03 -59.48
N ALA A 10 51.00 36.22 -58.53
CA ALA A 10 52.16 36.58 -57.68
C ALA A 10 52.74 35.37 -56.90
N ALA A 11 54.06 35.40 -56.63
CA ALA A 11 54.88 34.32 -56.06
C ALA A 11 56.22 34.89 -55.51
N ALA A 12 57.01 34.28 -54.62
CA ALA A 12 56.86 33.15 -53.68
C ALA A 12 58.06 33.16 -52.70
N THR A 13 58.08 32.33 -51.64
CA THR A 13 59.18 32.32 -50.63
C THR A 13 59.69 30.89 -50.30
N PRO A 14 61.01 30.66 -50.10
CA PRO A 14 61.63 29.32 -50.06
C PRO A 14 61.83 28.74 -48.63
N PRO A 15 62.33 27.50 -48.47
CA PRO A 15 62.53 26.85 -47.16
C PRO A 15 63.86 27.24 -46.49
N ASP A 16 63.93 27.12 -45.16
CA ASP A 16 65.15 27.24 -44.35
C ASP A 16 65.68 25.84 -43.92
N PRO A 17 66.92 25.44 -44.29
CA PRO A 17 67.47 24.14 -43.96
C PRO A 17 68.80 24.19 -43.18
N GLN A 18 68.77 24.12 -41.84
CA GLN A 18 69.93 23.68 -41.02
C GLN A 18 69.42 22.78 -39.87
N ALA A 19 69.79 21.50 -39.71
CA ALA A 19 71.09 20.81 -39.73
C ALA A 19 71.81 20.78 -38.36
N THR A 20 71.68 19.61 -37.70
CA THR A 20 72.65 18.99 -36.77
C THR A 20 73.09 19.71 -35.48
N ARG A 21 72.65 19.16 -34.34
CA ARG A 21 73.58 18.54 -33.37
C ARG A 21 72.87 17.51 -32.47
N ILE A 22 73.63 16.46 -32.11
CA ILE A 22 73.16 15.25 -31.42
C ILE A 22 73.24 15.45 -29.89
N LEU A 23 72.25 14.97 -29.16
CA LEU A 23 72.34 14.63 -27.73
C LEU A 23 71.71 13.23 -27.50
N PRO A 24 72.11 12.51 -26.43
CA PRO A 24 72.26 11.06 -26.49
C PRO A 24 70.98 10.23 -26.31
N VAL A 25 71.06 8.98 -26.78
CA VAL A 25 70.04 7.94 -26.64
C VAL A 25 69.79 7.62 -25.17
N THR A 26 68.59 7.90 -24.67
CA THR A 26 68.02 7.25 -23.48
C THR A 26 67.33 5.94 -23.87
N PRO A 27 67.37 4.89 -23.01
CA PRO A 27 66.84 3.58 -23.36
C PRO A 27 65.32 3.60 -23.52
N VAL A 28 64.82 2.80 -24.46
CA VAL A 28 63.38 2.63 -24.72
C VAL A 28 62.71 2.00 -23.50
N THR A 29 61.99 2.81 -22.71
CA THR A 29 61.00 2.31 -21.77
C THR A 29 59.84 1.74 -22.57
N VAL A 30 59.61 0.43 -22.44
CA VAL A 30 58.40 -0.21 -22.96
C VAL A 30 57.21 0.43 -22.25
N VAL A 31 56.40 1.19 -23.00
CA VAL A 31 55.14 1.74 -22.50
C VAL A 31 54.22 0.55 -22.23
N ALA A 32 54.02 0.25 -20.94
CA ALA A 32 52.99 -0.71 -20.54
C ALA A 32 51.64 -0.22 -21.09
N LYS A 33 50.88 -1.11 -21.72
CA LYS A 33 49.50 -0.79 -22.13
C LYS A 33 48.74 -0.23 -20.93
N PRO A 34 47.90 0.79 -21.09
CA PRO A 34 47.03 1.23 -20.01
C PRO A 34 46.23 0.02 -19.52
N SER A 35 46.26 -0.23 -18.22
CA SER A 35 45.42 -1.25 -17.61
C SER A 35 43.97 -1.00 -18.02
N PRO A 36 43.17 -2.04 -18.31
CA PRO A 36 41.75 -1.84 -18.57
C PRO A 36 41.16 -1.09 -17.37
N VAL A 37 40.43 -0.01 -17.64
CA VAL A 37 39.65 0.69 -16.61
C VAL A 37 38.68 -0.34 -16.07
N ASN A 38 38.89 -0.77 -14.82
CA ASN A 38 37.94 -1.67 -14.16
C ASN A 38 36.56 -1.00 -14.25
N PRO A 39 35.51 -1.72 -14.70
CA PRO A 39 34.17 -1.17 -14.70
C PRO A 39 33.87 -0.71 -13.26
N VAL A 40 33.39 0.52 -13.12
CA VAL A 40 32.88 1.00 -11.84
C VAL A 40 31.83 -0.02 -11.40
N PRO A 41 31.97 -0.65 -10.21
CA PRO A 41 30.98 -1.62 -9.77
C PRO A 41 29.60 -0.95 -9.79
N PRO A 42 28.53 -1.63 -10.24
CA PRO A 42 27.21 -1.03 -10.27
C PRO A 42 26.91 -0.50 -8.86
N VAL A 43 26.59 0.79 -8.78
CA VAL A 43 26.20 1.42 -7.52
C VAL A 43 25.01 0.61 -7.01
N ALA A 44 25.13 0.03 -5.82
CA ALA A 44 24.04 -0.72 -5.22
C ALA A 44 22.80 0.19 -5.19
N PRO A 45 21.62 -0.31 -5.60
CA PRO A 45 20.43 0.52 -5.71
C PRO A 45 20.18 1.21 -4.38
N VAL A 46 20.03 2.54 -4.42
CA VAL A 46 19.77 3.34 -3.22
C VAL A 46 18.42 2.89 -2.67
N PRO A 47 18.31 2.53 -1.38
CA PRO A 47 17.04 2.09 -0.82
C PRO A 47 15.99 3.21 -0.93
N PRO A 48 14.73 2.88 -1.26
CA PRO A 48 13.70 3.86 -1.52
C PRO A 48 13.41 4.74 -0.28
N SER A 49 13.12 6.01 -0.51
CA SER A 49 12.95 6.99 0.57
C SER A 49 11.61 6.81 1.31
N LEU A 50 11.45 7.38 2.51
CA LEU A 50 10.15 7.35 3.22
C LEU A 50 9.00 7.87 2.33
N GLU A 51 9.26 8.90 1.54
CA GLU A 51 8.29 9.55 0.65
C GLU A 51 7.94 8.65 -0.52
N ASP A 52 8.94 8.13 -1.23
CA ASP A 52 8.78 7.19 -2.33
C ASP A 52 8.06 5.90 -1.92
N ARG A 53 8.34 5.38 -0.71
CA ARG A 53 7.67 4.19 -0.14
C ARG A 53 6.24 4.47 0.32
N ALA A 54 5.96 5.67 0.85
CA ALA A 54 4.61 6.09 1.18
C ALA A 54 3.76 6.29 -0.09
N THR A 55 4.32 6.93 -1.11
CA THR A 55 3.73 7.08 -2.43
C THR A 55 3.49 5.72 -3.08
N GLY A 56 4.48 4.85 -3.14
CA GLY A 56 4.32 3.48 -3.64
C GLY A 56 3.24 2.70 -2.91
N ALA A 57 3.13 2.83 -1.58
CA ALA A 57 2.07 2.18 -0.81
C ALA A 57 0.67 2.67 -1.19
N LEU A 58 0.44 3.99 -1.31
CA LEU A 58 -0.90 4.51 -1.63
C LEU A 58 -1.25 4.38 -3.12
N VAL A 59 -0.32 4.63 -4.03
CA VAL A 59 -0.48 4.38 -5.48
C VAL A 59 -0.70 2.89 -5.73
N GLY A 60 0.07 2.03 -5.04
CA GLY A 60 -0.06 0.57 -5.13
C GLY A 60 -1.39 0.05 -4.63
N ALA A 61 -1.93 0.64 -3.55
CA ALA A 61 -3.27 0.37 -3.07
C ALA A 61 -4.33 0.74 -4.12
N ALA A 62 -4.28 1.97 -4.65
CA ALA A 62 -5.24 2.49 -5.62
C ALA A 62 -5.21 1.75 -6.98
N VAL A 63 -4.04 1.29 -7.41
CA VAL A 63 -3.91 0.43 -8.60
C VAL A 63 -4.47 -0.97 -8.32
N GLY A 64 -4.23 -1.54 -7.14
CA GLY A 64 -4.83 -2.82 -6.75
C GLY A 64 -6.36 -2.77 -6.76
N ASP A 65 -6.92 -1.78 -6.07
CA ASP A 65 -8.34 -1.42 -6.05
C ASP A 65 -8.96 -1.36 -7.46
N ALA A 66 -8.44 -0.48 -8.33
CA ALA A 66 -8.98 -0.27 -9.68
C ALA A 66 -8.85 -1.50 -10.62
N LEU A 67 -7.89 -2.40 -10.38
CA LEU A 67 -7.76 -3.65 -11.14
C LEU A 67 -8.69 -4.76 -10.60
N GLY A 68 -8.97 -4.78 -9.29
CA GLY A 68 -9.85 -5.76 -8.66
C GLY A 68 -11.34 -5.44 -8.80
N GLY A 69 -11.70 -4.15 -8.74
CA GLY A 69 -13.08 -3.67 -8.80
C GLY A 69 -13.94 -4.27 -9.94
N PRO A 70 -13.47 -4.37 -11.20
CA PRO A 70 -14.24 -4.98 -12.28
C PRO A 70 -14.67 -6.43 -12.02
N VAL A 71 -13.93 -7.19 -11.20
CA VAL A 71 -14.13 -8.63 -10.99
C VAL A 71 -14.55 -8.97 -9.55
N GLU A 72 -14.92 -7.97 -8.75
CA GLU A 72 -15.42 -8.10 -7.39
C GLU A 72 -16.65 -9.04 -7.30
N GLY A 73 -16.57 -9.97 -6.35
CA GLY A 73 -17.59 -10.97 -6.06
C GLY A 73 -17.80 -11.98 -7.19
N ARG A 74 -16.73 -12.33 -7.93
CA ARG A 74 -16.69 -13.38 -8.96
C ARG A 74 -15.80 -14.56 -8.56
N THR A 75 -16.01 -15.73 -9.15
CA THR A 75 -15.04 -16.85 -9.03
C THR A 75 -13.93 -16.73 -10.08
N PRO A 76 -12.75 -17.36 -9.88
CA PRO A 76 -11.70 -17.42 -10.91
C PRO A 76 -12.19 -17.95 -12.26
N GLU A 77 -13.15 -18.89 -12.26
CA GLU A 77 -13.75 -19.44 -13.47
C GLU A 77 -14.66 -18.43 -14.18
N GLU A 78 -15.48 -17.67 -13.44
CA GLU A 78 -16.30 -16.59 -14.00
C GLU A 78 -15.42 -15.49 -14.64
N ILE A 79 -14.29 -15.16 -14.02
CA ILE A 79 -13.30 -14.20 -14.54
C ILE A 79 -12.74 -14.70 -15.88
N VAL A 80 -12.23 -15.94 -15.91
CA VAL A 80 -11.70 -16.54 -17.14
C VAL A 80 -12.75 -16.63 -18.24
N GLN A 81 -14.00 -16.96 -17.88
CA GLN A 81 -15.11 -17.02 -18.82
C GLN A 81 -15.49 -15.65 -19.40
N ARG A 82 -15.51 -14.59 -18.59
CA ARG A 82 -15.86 -13.23 -19.03
C ARG A 82 -14.78 -12.61 -19.91
N HIS A 83 -13.51 -12.77 -19.56
CA HIS A 83 -12.40 -12.08 -20.23
C HIS A 83 -11.68 -12.94 -21.28
N GLY A 84 -12.06 -14.23 -21.44
CA GLY A 84 -11.39 -15.17 -22.35
C GLY A 84 -10.01 -15.63 -21.87
N GLY A 85 -9.69 -15.36 -20.60
CA GLY A 85 -8.37 -15.49 -20.00
C GLY A 85 -8.35 -14.81 -18.62
N ARG A 86 -7.20 -14.83 -17.96
CA ARG A 86 -6.99 -14.12 -16.68
C ARG A 86 -6.98 -12.61 -16.91
N VAL A 87 -7.26 -11.84 -15.87
CA VAL A 87 -7.02 -10.38 -15.88
C VAL A 87 -5.52 -10.15 -15.86
N GLU A 88 -5.01 -9.38 -16.83
CA GLU A 88 -3.57 -9.05 -17.01
C GLU A 88 -3.28 -7.55 -16.84
N GLY A 89 -4.30 -6.75 -16.48
CA GLY A 89 -4.25 -5.30 -16.34
C GLY A 89 -5.65 -4.70 -16.20
N ILE A 90 -5.82 -3.43 -16.54
CA ILE A 90 -7.11 -2.74 -16.48
C ILE A 90 -8.10 -3.36 -17.48
N VAL A 91 -9.32 -3.63 -17.02
CA VAL A 91 -10.44 -4.14 -17.83
C VAL A 91 -11.70 -3.31 -17.57
N GLY A 92 -12.61 -3.31 -18.54
CA GLY A 92 -13.93 -2.71 -18.38
C GLY A 92 -14.85 -3.51 -17.44
N PRO A 93 -16.02 -2.96 -17.08
CA PRO A 93 -16.92 -3.54 -16.08
C PRO A 93 -17.39 -4.97 -16.40
N PHE A 94 -17.66 -5.75 -15.35
CA PHE A 94 -18.16 -7.13 -15.52
C PHE A 94 -19.47 -7.19 -16.32
N HIS A 95 -20.37 -6.22 -16.09
CA HIS A 95 -21.68 -6.13 -16.73
C HIS A 95 -21.69 -4.95 -17.69
N ASP A 96 -22.03 -5.21 -18.95
CA ASP A 96 -22.12 -4.16 -19.98
C ASP A 96 -23.22 -3.12 -19.64
N ASP A 97 -24.21 -3.50 -18.82
CA ASP A 97 -25.30 -2.65 -18.32
C ASP A 97 -25.10 -2.17 -16.87
N TRP A 98 -23.84 -2.01 -16.40
CA TRP A 98 -23.49 -1.66 -15.01
C TRP A 98 -24.29 -0.49 -14.40
N ARG A 99 -24.70 0.51 -15.20
CA ARG A 99 -25.56 1.64 -14.77
C ARG A 99 -26.90 1.19 -14.18
N THR A 100 -27.41 0.04 -14.60
CA THR A 100 -28.70 -0.54 -14.19
C THR A 100 -28.58 -1.87 -13.46
N ALA A 101 -27.51 -2.64 -13.67
CA ALA A 101 -27.26 -3.96 -13.08
C ALA A 101 -27.43 -4.01 -11.55
N ARG A 102 -28.57 -4.55 -11.05
CA ARG A 102 -28.82 -4.71 -9.61
C ARG A 102 -28.12 -5.96 -9.06
N PRO A 103 -27.65 -5.97 -7.80
CA PRO A 103 -27.75 -4.89 -6.80
C PRO A 103 -26.59 -3.87 -6.82
N LEU A 104 -25.62 -4.02 -7.73
CA LEU A 104 -24.36 -3.24 -7.76
C LEU A 104 -24.50 -1.81 -8.32
N ALA A 105 -25.50 -1.56 -9.15
CA ALA A 105 -25.72 -0.27 -9.79
C ALA A 105 -25.99 0.86 -8.77
N PRO A 106 -25.54 2.09 -9.05
CA PRO A 106 -25.07 2.57 -10.35
C PRO A 106 -23.54 2.70 -10.46
N TYR A 107 -22.75 1.81 -9.85
CA TYR A 107 -21.30 1.97 -9.76
C TYR A 107 -20.53 1.51 -11.02
N HIS A 108 -19.73 2.40 -11.60
CA HIS A 108 -18.83 2.13 -12.73
C HIS A 108 -17.54 1.42 -12.29
N LYS A 109 -17.65 0.21 -11.72
CA LYS A 109 -16.46 -0.60 -11.36
C LYS A 109 -15.75 -1.12 -12.61
N GLY A 110 -14.70 -0.40 -13.03
CA GLY A 110 -13.80 -0.78 -14.11
C GLY A 110 -13.26 0.42 -14.90
N ASP A 111 -12.61 0.15 -16.05
CA ASP A 111 -11.99 1.15 -16.92
C ASP A 111 -10.99 2.09 -16.20
N GLY A 112 -10.37 1.61 -15.11
CA GLY A 112 -9.41 2.36 -14.30
C GLY A 112 -10.03 3.21 -13.18
N HIS A 113 -11.32 3.06 -12.89
CA HIS A 113 -11.96 3.68 -11.72
C HIS A 113 -11.60 2.94 -10.42
N VAL A 114 -11.06 3.68 -9.45
CA VAL A 114 -10.89 3.24 -8.06
C VAL A 114 -12.23 3.13 -7.32
N THR A 115 -12.24 2.39 -6.22
CA THR A 115 -13.43 2.10 -5.40
C THR A 115 -13.32 2.68 -3.98
N ASP A 116 -14.01 2.13 -2.97
CA ASP A 116 -14.12 2.76 -1.64
C ASP A 116 -12.89 2.59 -0.79
N ASP A 117 -12.14 1.52 -1.00
CA ASP A 117 -10.75 1.35 -0.61
C ASP A 117 -9.95 2.65 -0.78
N THR A 118 -9.85 3.17 -2.01
CA THR A 118 -9.11 4.42 -2.27
C THR A 118 -9.82 5.65 -1.72
N LEU A 119 -11.15 5.75 -1.81
CA LEU A 119 -11.89 6.91 -1.30
C LEU A 119 -11.73 7.08 0.22
N MET A 120 -11.82 5.97 0.97
CA MET A 120 -11.61 5.91 2.41
C MET A 120 -10.13 6.09 2.78
N THR A 121 -9.21 5.54 2.00
CA THR A 121 -7.75 5.75 2.17
C THR A 121 -7.41 7.24 2.06
N HIS A 122 -7.86 7.90 0.99
CA HIS A 122 -7.66 9.33 0.79
C HIS A 122 -8.40 10.16 1.85
N ALA A 123 -9.52 9.69 2.39
CA ALA A 123 -10.21 10.35 3.51
C ALA A 123 -9.39 10.28 4.80
N LEU A 124 -8.83 9.12 5.15
CA LEU A 124 -7.95 8.99 6.31
C LEU A 124 -6.65 9.81 6.17
N VAL A 125 -6.07 9.90 4.97
CA VAL A 125 -4.93 10.80 4.69
C VAL A 125 -5.29 12.25 5.03
N ARG A 126 -6.47 12.74 4.60
CA ARG A 126 -6.92 14.11 4.92
C ARG A 126 -7.11 14.35 6.42
N VAL A 127 -7.51 13.34 7.19
CA VAL A 127 -7.58 13.44 8.66
C VAL A 127 -6.17 13.60 9.25
N TYR A 128 -5.21 12.79 8.82
CA TYR A 128 -3.80 12.96 9.22
C TYR A 128 -3.22 14.33 8.81
N GLU A 129 -3.57 14.86 7.63
CA GLU A 129 -3.16 16.19 7.21
C GLU A 129 -3.77 17.32 8.05
N ALA A 130 -4.97 17.13 8.62
CA ALA A 130 -5.64 18.09 9.48
C ALA A 130 -5.12 18.04 10.92
N VAL A 131 -4.99 16.84 11.51
CA VAL A 131 -4.61 16.63 12.92
C VAL A 131 -3.09 16.77 13.12
N ARG A 132 -2.29 16.32 12.14
CA ARG A 132 -0.81 16.30 12.20
C ARG A 132 -0.23 15.52 13.38
N ASP A 133 -0.97 14.57 13.93
CA ASP A 133 -0.55 13.72 15.04
C ASP A 133 -1.01 12.27 14.84
N HIS A 134 -0.72 11.40 15.80
CA HIS A 134 -1.41 10.11 15.94
C HIS A 134 -2.92 10.33 16.15
N LEU A 135 -3.75 9.47 15.53
CA LEU A 135 -5.21 9.57 15.62
C LEU A 135 -5.79 8.56 16.62
N ASP A 136 -6.96 8.87 17.18
CA ASP A 136 -7.80 7.91 17.92
C ASP A 136 -9.24 7.85 17.34
N ALA A 137 -10.14 7.11 18.00
CA ALA A 137 -11.52 7.00 17.55
C ALA A 137 -12.28 8.35 17.48
N TYR A 138 -11.89 9.38 18.25
CA TYR A 138 -12.54 10.70 18.25
C TYR A 138 -12.16 11.51 17.02
N ASP A 139 -10.93 11.40 16.50
CA ASP A 139 -10.57 12.04 15.23
C ASP A 139 -11.42 11.51 14.05
N ILE A 140 -11.90 10.27 14.14
CA ILE A 140 -12.85 9.71 13.18
C ILE A 140 -14.24 10.35 13.30
N ALA A 141 -14.67 10.70 14.52
CA ALA A 141 -15.92 11.41 14.76
C ALA A 141 -15.83 12.91 14.39
N ASP A 142 -14.70 13.56 14.69
CA ASP A 142 -14.50 15.01 14.59
C ASP A 142 -13.99 15.44 13.20
N HIS A 143 -13.36 14.53 12.44
CA HIS A 143 -12.78 14.85 11.13
C HIS A 143 -13.25 13.93 9.99
N LEU A 144 -13.18 12.60 10.16
CA LEU A 144 -13.56 11.69 9.05
C LEU A 144 -15.05 11.78 8.72
N VAL A 145 -15.93 11.62 9.71
CA VAL A 145 -17.39 11.64 9.50
C VAL A 145 -17.87 12.97 8.90
N PRO A 146 -17.46 14.15 9.40
CA PRO A 146 -17.77 15.43 8.77
C PRO A 146 -17.32 15.54 7.31
N ASP A 147 -16.15 15.01 6.94
CA ASP A 147 -15.71 15.01 5.53
C ASP A 147 -16.59 14.11 4.65
N LEU A 148 -16.94 12.90 5.13
CA LEU A 148 -17.75 11.93 4.40
C LEU A 148 -19.19 12.42 4.09
N ILE A 149 -19.75 13.28 4.95
CA ILE A 149 -21.13 13.78 4.84
C ILE A 149 -21.25 15.26 4.46
N GLY A 150 -20.18 16.04 4.62
CA GLY A 150 -20.18 17.49 4.46
C GLY A 150 -19.43 18.00 3.23
N THR A 151 -18.49 17.22 2.67
CA THR A 151 -17.64 17.67 1.56
C THR A 151 -17.95 16.90 0.27
N PRO A 152 -18.63 17.50 -0.73
CA PRO A 152 -18.76 16.90 -2.06
C PRO A 152 -17.40 16.74 -2.73
N ARG A 153 -17.20 15.61 -3.43
CA ARG A 153 -15.97 15.27 -4.15
C ARG A 153 -16.34 14.55 -5.45
N TRP A 154 -15.46 14.58 -6.44
CA TRP A 154 -15.58 13.70 -7.60
C TRP A 154 -15.47 12.24 -7.16
N ILE A 155 -16.48 11.42 -7.50
CA ILE A 155 -16.53 10.00 -7.21
C ILE A 155 -16.44 9.23 -8.53
N PRO A 156 -15.33 8.50 -8.82
CA PRO A 156 -15.10 7.84 -10.10
C PRO A 156 -16.24 6.93 -10.56
N GLU A 157 -16.67 5.99 -9.72
CA GLU A 157 -17.76 5.05 -10.06
C GLU A 157 -19.13 5.70 -10.24
N LEU A 158 -19.35 6.92 -9.74
CA LEU A 158 -20.61 7.64 -9.98
C LEU A 158 -20.53 8.57 -11.20
N GLU A 159 -19.32 8.76 -11.75
CA GLU A 159 -19.02 9.74 -12.81
C GLU A 159 -19.54 11.16 -12.49
N ALA A 160 -19.58 11.51 -11.20
CA ALA A 160 -20.24 12.71 -10.68
C ALA A 160 -19.58 13.27 -9.41
N GLU A 161 -19.85 14.55 -9.12
CA GLU A 161 -19.62 15.11 -7.78
C GLU A 161 -20.72 14.64 -6.83
N ALA A 162 -20.32 14.04 -5.71
CA ALA A 162 -21.20 13.44 -4.72
C ALA A 162 -20.58 13.50 -3.32
N LEU A 163 -21.37 13.30 -2.27
CA LEU A 163 -20.83 13.09 -0.93
C LEU A 163 -20.24 11.68 -0.85
N PRO A 164 -19.04 11.46 -0.29
CA PRO A 164 -18.45 10.11 -0.16
C PRO A 164 -19.40 9.08 0.46
N VAL A 165 -20.20 9.47 1.48
CA VAL A 165 -21.22 8.60 2.12
C VAL A 165 -22.29 8.05 1.16
N GLN A 166 -22.49 8.68 -0.01
CA GLN A 166 -23.41 8.17 -1.02
C GLN A 166 -22.86 6.92 -1.70
N ARG A 167 -21.53 6.87 -1.92
CA ARG A 167 -20.85 5.73 -2.55
C ARG A 167 -20.52 4.63 -1.53
N ILE A 168 -19.66 4.92 -0.54
CA ILE A 168 -18.96 3.93 0.31
C ILE A 168 -19.86 2.78 0.80
N PHE A 169 -19.33 1.57 0.98
CA PHE A 169 -20.14 0.41 1.29
C PHE A 169 -20.85 0.49 2.66
N LEU A 170 -21.75 -0.47 2.91
CA LEU A 170 -22.68 -0.44 4.04
C LEU A 170 -21.97 -0.45 5.42
N ALA A 171 -20.77 -1.03 5.49
CA ALA A 171 -19.98 -1.07 6.72
C ALA A 171 -19.43 0.33 7.07
N GLU A 172 -19.07 1.12 6.06
CA GLU A 172 -18.50 2.46 6.20
C GLU A 172 -19.62 3.47 6.47
N LYS A 173 -20.80 3.27 5.87
CA LYS A 173 -22.02 4.01 6.23
C LYS A 173 -22.43 3.79 7.70
N TRP A 174 -22.05 2.67 8.32
CA TRP A 174 -22.28 2.42 9.75
C TRP A 174 -21.53 3.43 10.63
N ILE A 175 -20.33 3.87 10.24
CA ILE A 175 -19.54 4.90 10.96
C ILE A 175 -20.39 6.16 11.13
N VAL A 176 -20.94 6.65 10.01
CA VAL A 176 -21.85 7.81 9.99
C VAL A 176 -23.13 7.54 10.78
N ALA A 177 -23.74 6.37 10.58
CA ALA A 177 -24.97 5.98 11.29
C ALA A 177 -24.81 5.99 12.82
N ARG A 178 -23.64 5.57 13.32
CA ARG A 178 -23.37 5.44 14.76
C ARG A 178 -22.86 6.72 15.39
N LEU A 179 -21.94 7.43 14.75
CA LEU A 179 -21.33 8.64 15.30
C LEU A 179 -22.23 9.86 15.09
N HIS A 180 -22.69 10.10 13.85
CA HIS A 180 -23.43 11.32 13.52
C HIS A 180 -24.91 11.25 13.93
N TYR A 181 -25.60 10.13 13.68
CA TYR A 181 -27.03 9.99 13.98
C TYR A 181 -27.31 9.22 15.28
N GLY A 182 -26.48 8.23 15.60
CA GLY A 182 -26.62 7.39 16.79
C GLY A 182 -25.98 7.97 18.06
N HIS A 183 -25.12 8.99 17.93
CA HIS A 183 -24.34 9.60 19.01
C HIS A 183 -23.66 8.58 19.95
N ALA A 184 -23.18 7.48 19.38
CA ALA A 184 -22.43 6.45 20.12
C ALA A 184 -21.07 6.97 20.58
N ASP A 185 -20.53 6.42 21.66
CA ASP A 185 -19.12 6.65 22.02
C ASP A 185 -18.22 6.18 20.87
N PRO A 186 -17.26 7.01 20.39
CA PRO A 186 -16.43 6.64 19.25
C PRO A 186 -15.64 5.34 19.44
N ARG A 187 -15.22 4.99 20.66
CA ARG A 187 -14.45 3.75 20.92
C ARG A 187 -15.29 2.47 20.76
N GLU A 188 -16.61 2.60 20.78
CA GLU A 188 -17.59 1.51 20.71
C GLU A 188 -18.52 1.59 19.47
N ALA A 189 -18.35 2.58 18.60
CA ALA A 189 -19.27 2.82 17.49
C ALA A 189 -19.30 1.64 16.49
N GLY A 190 -18.16 0.97 16.25
CA GLY A 190 -18.07 -0.23 15.41
C GLY A 190 -18.75 -1.49 15.95
N VAL A 191 -19.25 -1.47 17.19
CA VAL A 191 -20.06 -2.57 17.74
C VAL A 191 -21.42 -2.62 17.04
N GLY A 192 -21.82 -3.82 16.60
CA GLY A 192 -23.05 -4.06 15.85
C GLY A 192 -22.91 -3.93 14.33
N ASN A 193 -21.75 -3.50 13.83
CA ASN A 193 -21.50 -3.48 12.39
C ASN A 193 -21.41 -4.89 11.79
N ILE A 194 -21.59 -4.96 10.47
CA ILE A 194 -21.26 -6.12 9.64
C ILE A 194 -19.74 -6.29 9.66
N VAL A 195 -19.24 -7.42 10.17
CA VAL A 195 -17.78 -7.65 10.28
C VAL A 195 -17.20 -8.05 8.92
N ASN A 196 -16.43 -7.16 8.30
CA ASN A 196 -15.79 -7.33 7.00
C ASN A 196 -14.38 -6.68 6.96
N CYS A 197 -13.76 -6.69 5.79
CA CYS A 197 -12.52 -5.99 5.41
C CYS A 197 -12.55 -4.47 5.55
N GLY A 198 -13.73 -3.84 5.72
CA GLY A 198 -13.95 -2.42 5.51
C GLY A 198 -13.05 -1.48 6.30
N ALA A 199 -12.67 -1.83 7.53
CA ALA A 199 -11.68 -1.06 8.30
C ALA A 199 -10.23 -1.34 7.88
N ALA A 200 -9.93 -2.54 7.39
CA ALA A 200 -8.59 -2.93 6.99
C ALA A 200 -8.19 -2.30 5.64
N MET A 201 -9.10 -2.28 4.66
CA MET A 201 -8.80 -1.84 3.29
C MET A 201 -8.16 -0.44 3.21
N TYR A 202 -8.57 0.49 4.09
CA TYR A 202 -8.04 1.85 4.13
C TYR A 202 -6.96 2.11 5.19
N MET A 203 -6.43 1.09 5.88
CA MET A 203 -5.55 1.31 7.04
C MET A 203 -4.05 1.45 6.71
N ALA A 204 -3.67 1.46 5.43
CA ALA A 204 -2.30 1.72 4.98
C ALA A 204 -1.72 3.06 5.50
N PRO A 205 -2.48 4.18 5.59
CA PRO A 205 -1.98 5.43 6.14
C PRO A 205 -1.46 5.32 7.58
N VAL A 206 -2.12 4.55 8.44
CA VAL A 206 -1.67 4.33 9.82
C VAL A 206 -0.31 3.63 9.85
N GLY A 207 -0.12 2.64 8.96
CA GLY A 207 1.16 1.95 8.81
C GLY A 207 2.29 2.86 8.31
N ILE A 208 1.99 3.82 7.43
CA ILE A 208 2.95 4.81 6.92
C ILE A 208 3.33 5.83 8.01
N VAL A 209 2.36 6.34 8.77
CA VAL A 209 2.62 7.25 9.91
C VAL A 209 3.47 6.58 10.99
N ASN A 210 3.30 5.27 11.15
CA ASN A 210 4.09 4.43 12.05
C ASN A 210 5.26 3.69 11.37
N ALA A 211 5.80 4.22 10.27
CA ALA A 211 6.88 3.60 9.50
C ALA A 211 8.02 3.04 10.38
N GLY A 212 8.22 1.72 10.37
CA GLY A 212 9.23 1.02 11.16
C GLY A 212 8.80 0.63 12.58
N ASN A 213 7.57 0.89 13.00
CA ASN A 213 7.03 0.57 14.33
C ASN A 213 5.69 -0.21 14.25
N PRO A 214 5.73 -1.53 14.00
CA PRO A 214 4.52 -2.35 13.85
C PRO A 214 3.62 -2.38 15.08
N ASP A 215 4.19 -2.35 16.29
CA ASP A 215 3.42 -2.42 17.54
C ASP A 215 2.56 -1.17 17.77
N ARG A 216 3.08 0.01 17.44
CA ARG A 216 2.27 1.24 17.53
C ARG A 216 1.27 1.32 16.38
N ALA A 217 1.66 0.95 15.16
CA ALA A 217 0.72 0.87 14.03
C ALA A 217 -0.50 -0.01 14.33
N TYR A 218 -0.27 -1.17 14.96
CA TYR A 218 -1.32 -2.06 15.43
C TYR A 218 -2.21 -1.38 16.48
N ALA A 219 -1.63 -0.75 17.50
CA ALA A 219 -2.38 -0.12 18.58
C ALA A 219 -3.23 1.07 18.10
N GLU A 220 -2.68 1.95 17.26
CA GLU A 220 -3.36 3.11 16.70
C GLU A 220 -4.49 2.67 15.75
N ALA A 221 -4.21 1.73 14.84
CA ALA A 221 -5.23 1.19 13.94
C ALA A 221 -6.34 0.46 14.72
N LEU A 222 -6.05 -0.19 15.85
CA LEU A 222 -7.08 -0.74 16.72
C LEU A 222 -7.94 0.37 17.35
N ASP A 223 -7.39 1.50 17.79
CA ASP A 223 -8.20 2.60 18.36
C ASP A 223 -9.11 3.21 17.28
N ILE A 224 -8.51 3.68 16.17
CA ILE A 224 -9.19 4.20 14.97
C ILE A 224 -10.30 3.25 14.50
N ALA A 225 -10.00 1.96 14.32
CA ALA A 225 -10.99 0.99 13.85
C ALA A 225 -12.10 0.71 14.86
N GLY A 226 -11.98 1.12 16.13
CA GLY A 226 -13.08 1.05 17.10
C GLY A 226 -14.30 1.88 16.71
N ALA A 227 -14.09 2.95 15.94
CA ALA A 227 -15.14 3.80 15.38
C ALA A 227 -15.95 3.11 14.25
N HIS A 228 -15.37 2.09 13.61
CA HIS A 228 -15.90 1.47 12.40
C HIS A 228 -16.26 -0.01 12.59
N GLN A 229 -15.34 -0.79 13.13
CA GLN A 229 -15.41 -2.24 13.17
C GLN A 229 -15.30 -2.82 14.58
N SER A 230 -15.66 -4.10 14.69
CA SER A 230 -15.44 -4.90 15.88
C SER A 230 -14.92 -6.29 15.50
N SER A 231 -14.52 -7.09 16.48
CA SER A 231 -14.11 -8.49 16.24
C SER A 231 -12.97 -8.62 15.20
N TYR A 232 -13.00 -9.63 14.34
CA TYR A 232 -11.90 -9.92 13.40
C TYR A 232 -11.71 -8.87 12.30
N GLY A 233 -12.72 -8.05 11.99
CA GLY A 233 -12.57 -6.88 11.10
C GLY A 233 -11.70 -5.78 11.73
N ARG A 234 -11.89 -5.51 13.03
CA ARG A 234 -11.04 -4.59 13.80
C ARG A 234 -9.63 -5.15 13.98
N GLU A 235 -9.50 -6.44 14.30
CA GLU A 235 -8.22 -7.15 14.38
C GLU A 235 -7.43 -7.05 13.07
N ALA A 236 -8.07 -7.35 11.93
CA ALA A 236 -7.43 -7.31 10.62
C ALA A 236 -6.93 -5.90 10.26
N ALA A 237 -7.65 -4.84 10.62
CA ALA A 237 -7.18 -3.47 10.44
C ALA A 237 -5.89 -3.18 11.22
N GLY A 238 -5.82 -3.63 12.47
CA GLY A 238 -4.61 -3.56 13.29
C GLY A 238 -3.43 -4.32 12.66
N VAL A 239 -3.66 -5.58 12.25
CA VAL A 239 -2.63 -6.43 11.65
C VAL A 239 -2.14 -5.88 10.30
N PHE A 240 -3.04 -5.34 9.46
CA PHE A 240 -2.67 -4.75 8.18
C PHE A 240 -1.84 -3.48 8.34
N ALA A 241 -2.24 -2.56 9.22
CA ALA A 241 -1.45 -1.36 9.54
C ALA A 241 -0.04 -1.74 10.05
N ALA A 242 0.03 -2.77 10.89
CA ALA A 242 1.30 -3.31 11.37
C ALA A 242 2.15 -3.95 10.27
N ALA A 243 1.55 -4.64 9.30
CA ALA A 243 2.24 -5.21 8.15
C ALA A 243 2.80 -4.10 7.24
N VAL A 244 2.04 -3.03 7.01
CA VAL A 244 2.51 -1.84 6.27
C VAL A 244 3.66 -1.17 7.03
N ALA A 245 3.52 -0.90 8.33
CA ALA A 245 4.61 -0.35 9.15
C ALA A 245 5.86 -1.25 9.19
N ALA A 246 5.67 -2.58 9.18
CA ALA A 246 6.74 -3.57 9.12
C ALA A 246 7.48 -3.56 7.77
N ALA A 247 6.80 -3.24 6.67
CA ALA A 247 7.46 -3.05 5.38
C ALA A 247 8.51 -1.95 5.49
N PHE A 248 8.24 -0.83 6.18
CA PHE A 248 9.19 0.28 6.34
C PHE A 248 10.45 -0.03 7.16
N ILE A 249 10.56 -1.18 7.81
CA ILE A 249 11.79 -1.62 8.48
C ILE A 249 12.94 -1.74 7.45
N PRO A 250 14.17 -1.33 7.76
CA PRO A 250 15.33 -1.55 6.88
C PRO A 250 15.47 -3.03 6.48
N ASP A 251 15.81 -3.27 5.22
CA ASP A 251 16.01 -4.62 4.64
C ASP A 251 14.78 -5.55 4.74
N ALA A 252 13.57 -4.99 4.92
CA ALA A 252 12.34 -5.77 4.97
C ALA A 252 12.08 -6.56 3.67
N THR A 253 11.49 -7.73 3.85
CA THR A 253 11.11 -8.68 2.81
C THR A 253 9.63 -9.07 2.97
N PRO A 254 8.99 -9.64 1.94
CA PRO A 254 7.67 -10.28 2.06
C PRO A 254 7.55 -11.18 3.30
N SER A 255 8.55 -12.04 3.54
CA SER A 255 8.57 -12.94 4.69
C SER A 255 8.70 -12.22 6.03
N SER A 256 9.53 -11.18 6.15
CA SER A 256 9.65 -10.44 7.42
C SER A 256 8.40 -9.62 7.75
N VAL A 257 7.68 -9.12 6.73
CA VAL A 257 6.37 -8.48 6.89
C VAL A 257 5.35 -9.47 7.44
N VAL A 258 5.25 -10.66 6.84
CA VAL A 258 4.35 -11.73 7.32
C VAL A 258 4.70 -12.17 8.75
N VAL A 259 5.98 -12.27 9.11
CA VAL A 259 6.41 -12.56 10.49
C VAL A 259 5.93 -11.51 11.49
N GLN A 260 5.96 -10.21 11.14
CA GLN A 260 5.42 -9.16 12.01
C GLN A 260 3.89 -9.21 12.11
N ALA A 261 3.19 -9.48 11.00
CA ALA A 261 1.75 -9.68 10.99
C ALA A 261 1.35 -10.86 11.91
N LEU A 262 1.98 -12.03 11.76
CA LEU A 262 1.75 -13.21 12.61
C LEU A 262 2.06 -12.96 14.09
N ARG A 263 3.12 -12.19 14.40
CA ARG A 263 3.48 -11.85 15.79
C ARG A 263 2.37 -11.06 16.49
N LEU A 264 1.75 -10.12 15.78
CA LEU A 264 0.75 -9.21 16.33
C LEU A 264 -0.66 -9.80 16.27
N ALA A 265 -1.02 -10.49 15.18
CA ALA A 265 -2.33 -11.10 14.98
C ALA A 265 -2.76 -12.02 16.13
N LYS A 266 -4.07 -11.98 16.45
CA LYS A 266 -4.72 -12.81 17.47
C LYS A 266 -5.72 -13.80 16.86
N ASP A 267 -6.00 -14.84 17.65
CA ASP A 267 -7.08 -15.83 17.48
C ASP A 267 -7.28 -16.31 16.02
N GLY A 268 -8.51 -16.31 15.51
CA GLY A 268 -8.87 -16.74 14.15
C GLY A 268 -8.15 -15.99 13.04
N THR A 269 -7.93 -14.68 13.18
CA THR A 269 -7.14 -13.88 12.23
C THR A 269 -5.71 -14.42 12.11
N ARG A 270 -5.06 -14.73 13.24
CA ARG A 270 -3.72 -15.34 13.23
C ARG A 270 -3.73 -16.71 12.56
N ALA A 271 -4.67 -17.57 12.94
CA ALA A 271 -4.75 -18.94 12.43
C ALA A 271 -5.03 -18.98 10.90
N ALA A 272 -5.84 -18.04 10.40
CA ALA A 272 -6.08 -17.88 8.96
C ALA A 272 -4.82 -17.42 8.21
N ILE A 273 -4.08 -16.44 8.74
CA ILE A 273 -2.81 -16.00 8.14
C ILE A 273 -1.79 -17.14 8.14
N GLU A 274 -1.68 -17.90 9.22
CA GLU A 274 -0.76 -19.04 9.35
C GLU A 274 -1.08 -20.12 8.31
N ALA A 275 -2.34 -20.56 8.20
CA ALA A 275 -2.78 -21.55 7.22
C ALA A 275 -2.58 -21.10 5.76
N VAL A 276 -2.92 -19.83 5.45
CA VAL A 276 -2.75 -19.29 4.08
C VAL A 276 -1.28 -19.11 3.72
N CYS A 277 -0.43 -18.70 4.66
CA CYS A 277 1.02 -18.58 4.42
C CYS A 277 1.70 -19.95 4.28
N GLU A 278 1.25 -20.97 5.01
CA GLU A 278 1.70 -22.36 4.82
C GLU A 278 1.33 -22.85 3.41
N ALA A 279 0.07 -22.69 2.99
CA ALA A 279 -0.37 -23.04 1.64
C ALA A 279 0.39 -22.28 0.56
N ALA A 280 0.62 -20.96 0.73
CA ALA A 280 1.39 -20.12 -0.19
C ALA A 280 2.83 -20.61 -0.38
N SER A 281 3.47 -21.16 0.68
CA SER A 281 4.83 -21.70 0.60
C SER A 281 4.97 -22.91 -0.35
N SER A 282 3.86 -23.58 -0.65
CA SER A 282 3.80 -24.73 -1.58
C SER A 282 3.40 -24.33 -3.01
N VAL A 283 3.08 -23.07 -3.27
CA VAL A 283 2.68 -22.58 -4.61
C VAL A 283 3.91 -22.15 -5.39
N THR A 284 4.22 -22.87 -6.48
CA THR A 284 5.31 -22.55 -7.41
C THR A 284 4.86 -21.79 -8.65
N ASP A 285 3.58 -21.85 -8.99
CA ASP A 285 2.95 -21.11 -10.09
C ASP A 285 1.86 -20.16 -9.52
N PRO A 286 2.02 -18.83 -9.63
CA PRO A 286 1.01 -17.87 -9.21
C PRO A 286 -0.35 -18.02 -9.91
N ALA A 287 -0.45 -18.73 -11.04
CA ALA A 287 -1.73 -19.08 -11.66
C ALA A 287 -2.48 -20.18 -10.89
N ALA A 288 -1.77 -21.08 -10.22
CA ALA A 288 -2.34 -22.15 -9.41
C ALA A 288 -2.72 -21.70 -7.98
N ALA A 289 -2.39 -20.46 -7.58
CA ALA A 289 -2.60 -19.94 -6.24
C ALA A 289 -4.07 -19.94 -5.72
N PRO A 290 -5.12 -19.62 -6.51
CA PRO A 290 -6.45 -19.38 -5.94
C PRO A 290 -7.05 -20.57 -5.18
N ALA A 291 -6.99 -21.77 -5.76
CA ALA A 291 -7.58 -22.98 -5.15
C ALA A 291 -6.96 -23.38 -3.80
N PRO A 292 -5.62 -23.54 -3.65
CA PRO A 292 -5.01 -23.90 -2.36
C PRO A 292 -5.16 -22.80 -1.30
N LEU A 293 -5.04 -21.51 -1.67
CA LEU A 293 -5.23 -20.44 -0.68
C LEU A 293 -6.70 -20.36 -0.23
N ARG A 294 -7.65 -20.55 -1.14
CA ARG A 294 -9.09 -20.62 -0.78
C ARG A 294 -9.38 -21.80 0.14
N ALA A 295 -8.78 -22.96 -0.11
CA ALA A 295 -8.92 -24.13 0.75
C ALA A 295 -8.36 -23.89 2.16
N ALA A 296 -7.26 -23.14 2.28
CA ALA A 296 -6.61 -22.81 3.54
C ALA A 296 -7.38 -21.78 4.38
N VAL A 297 -8.00 -20.78 3.75
CA VAL A 297 -8.77 -19.73 4.45
C VAL A 297 -10.22 -20.17 4.78
N ALA A 298 -10.78 -21.11 4.02
CA ALA A 298 -12.17 -21.57 4.14
C ALA A 298 -12.64 -21.97 5.57
N PRO A 299 -11.82 -22.57 6.45
CA PRO A 299 -12.21 -22.85 7.84
C PRO A 299 -12.46 -21.61 8.71
N PHE A 300 -11.93 -20.46 8.30
CA PHE A 300 -11.98 -19.19 9.04
C PHE A 300 -12.91 -18.15 8.38
N ASP A 301 -13.29 -18.37 7.12
CA ASP A 301 -14.22 -17.54 6.37
C ASP A 301 -15.70 -17.82 6.77
N THR A 302 -16.43 -16.77 7.13
CA THR A 302 -17.86 -16.87 7.48
C THR A 302 -18.81 -16.62 6.30
N VAL A 303 -18.33 -15.98 5.22
CA VAL A 303 -19.12 -15.70 4.01
C VAL A 303 -19.52 -17.01 3.35
N GLY A 304 -18.58 -17.94 3.19
CA GLY A 304 -18.82 -19.29 2.68
C GLY A 304 -18.48 -19.45 1.19
N PRO A 305 -18.87 -20.57 0.55
CA PRO A 305 -18.45 -20.89 -0.82
C PRO A 305 -19.03 -19.93 -1.86
N ASP A 306 -20.31 -19.56 -1.73
CA ASP A 306 -20.95 -18.56 -2.58
C ASP A 306 -20.80 -17.17 -1.91
N TYR A 307 -19.90 -16.35 -2.45
CA TYR A 307 -19.64 -15.01 -1.94
C TYR A 307 -20.88 -14.10 -2.02
N ARG A 308 -21.74 -14.30 -3.03
CA ARG A 308 -22.93 -13.44 -3.26
C ARG A 308 -24.17 -13.90 -2.50
N ASN A 309 -24.15 -15.12 -1.94
CA ASN A 309 -25.19 -15.68 -1.08
C ASN A 309 -24.60 -16.11 0.28
N PRO A 310 -24.21 -15.14 1.14
CA PRO A 310 -23.46 -15.41 2.36
C PRO A 310 -24.23 -16.26 3.37
N SER A 311 -23.49 -17.07 4.15
CA SER A 311 -24.06 -17.93 5.19
C SER A 311 -24.82 -17.15 6.28
N LEU A 312 -25.74 -17.81 7.01
CA LEU A 312 -26.43 -17.18 8.16
C LEU A 312 -25.47 -16.72 9.27
N GLY A 313 -24.27 -17.30 9.35
CA GLY A 313 -23.20 -16.92 10.29
C GLY A 313 -22.26 -15.85 9.74
N ALA A 314 -22.39 -15.48 8.46
CA ALA A 314 -21.52 -14.54 7.77
C ALA A 314 -21.44 -13.18 8.47
N ARG A 315 -20.22 -12.63 8.52
CA ARG A 315 -19.95 -11.25 8.94
C ARG A 315 -20.46 -10.93 10.36
N ARG A 316 -20.59 -11.96 11.21
CA ARG A 316 -20.91 -11.85 12.65
C ARG A 316 -19.63 -11.86 13.49
N PRO A 317 -19.60 -11.18 14.66
CA PRO A 317 -18.48 -11.27 15.59
C PRO A 317 -18.12 -12.69 16.00
N SER A 318 -16.82 -12.99 16.01
CA SER A 318 -16.25 -14.25 16.47
C SER A 318 -14.79 -14.10 16.88
N ARG A 319 -14.27 -15.02 17.69
CA ARG A 319 -12.82 -15.19 17.91
C ARG A 319 -12.21 -16.29 17.04
N LEU A 320 -13.02 -17.14 16.42
CA LEU A 320 -12.53 -18.30 15.66
C LEU A 320 -12.37 -18.04 14.16
N HIS A 321 -12.86 -16.90 13.68
CA HIS A 321 -12.93 -16.55 12.26
C HIS A 321 -12.02 -15.36 11.93
N ALA A 322 -11.82 -15.13 10.64
CA ALA A 322 -11.06 -14.02 10.09
C ALA A 322 -11.88 -13.30 9.00
N ILE A 323 -11.41 -12.13 8.59
CA ILE A 323 -11.73 -11.64 7.23
C ILE A 323 -10.95 -12.52 6.24
N GLU A 324 -11.46 -12.71 5.02
CA GLU A 324 -10.75 -13.53 4.02
C GLU A 324 -9.56 -12.77 3.43
N GLU A 325 -9.66 -11.44 3.37
CA GLU A 325 -8.91 -10.64 2.44
C GLU A 325 -7.46 -10.41 2.87
N LEU A 326 -7.23 -10.16 4.16
CA LEU A 326 -5.89 -9.96 4.71
C LEU A 326 -5.02 -11.24 4.66
N PRO A 327 -5.49 -12.44 5.08
CA PRO A 327 -4.75 -13.68 4.88
C PRO A 327 -4.34 -13.90 3.42
N ILE A 328 -5.29 -13.73 2.48
CA ILE A 328 -5.02 -13.93 1.05
C ILE A 328 -4.03 -12.89 0.51
N ALA A 329 -4.15 -11.61 0.89
CA ALA A 329 -3.21 -10.56 0.49
C ALA A 329 -1.78 -10.85 0.97
N LEU A 330 -1.62 -11.38 2.19
CA LEU A 330 -0.31 -11.81 2.72
C LEU A 330 0.21 -13.08 2.00
N GLY A 331 -0.66 -14.02 1.64
CA GLY A 331 -0.31 -15.18 0.81
C GLY A 331 0.18 -14.78 -0.59
N MET A 332 -0.53 -13.86 -1.26
CA MET A 332 -0.15 -13.36 -2.58
C MET A 332 1.14 -12.53 -2.54
N LEU A 333 1.40 -11.79 -1.44
CA LEU A 333 2.67 -11.10 -1.21
C LEU A 333 3.86 -12.08 -1.13
N LEU A 334 3.68 -13.24 -0.49
CA LEU A 334 4.71 -14.30 -0.45
C LEU A 334 4.92 -14.92 -1.85
N ILE A 335 3.84 -15.29 -2.54
CA ILE A 335 3.88 -15.92 -3.87
C ILE A 335 4.52 -15.00 -4.91
N GLY A 336 4.20 -13.70 -4.89
CA GLY A 336 4.79 -12.72 -5.79
C GLY A 336 6.22 -12.30 -5.41
N GLY A 337 6.75 -12.67 -4.25
CA GLY A 337 8.12 -12.33 -3.84
C GLY A 337 8.39 -10.81 -3.69
N GLY A 338 7.34 -10.00 -3.63
CA GLY A 338 7.43 -8.54 -3.71
C GLY A 338 7.63 -7.98 -5.13
N ASP A 339 7.32 -8.75 -6.16
CA ASP A 339 6.97 -8.24 -7.50
C ASP A 339 5.50 -7.77 -7.50
N PHE A 340 5.26 -6.54 -7.96
CA PHE A 340 3.93 -5.94 -7.90
C PHE A 340 2.95 -6.60 -8.84
N ARG A 341 3.34 -6.86 -10.09
CA ARG A 341 2.47 -7.43 -11.13
C ARG A 341 2.03 -8.85 -10.74
N SER A 342 2.94 -9.70 -10.28
CA SER A 342 2.65 -11.06 -9.82
C SER A 342 1.76 -11.07 -8.58
N THR A 343 2.09 -10.23 -7.58
CA THR A 343 1.31 -10.13 -6.33
C THR A 343 -0.13 -9.64 -6.60
N VAL A 344 -0.28 -8.49 -7.27
CA VAL A 344 -1.58 -7.85 -7.48
C VAL A 344 -2.45 -8.62 -8.48
N LEU A 345 -1.90 -9.12 -9.59
CA LEU A 345 -2.70 -9.97 -10.50
C LEU A 345 -3.04 -11.33 -9.87
N GLY A 346 -2.23 -11.84 -8.94
CA GLY A 346 -2.59 -12.96 -8.08
C GLY A 346 -3.85 -12.66 -7.28
N SER A 347 -3.86 -11.55 -6.54
CA SER A 347 -5.00 -11.05 -5.76
C SER A 347 -6.25 -10.79 -6.61
N VAL A 348 -6.12 -10.13 -7.76
CA VAL A 348 -7.24 -9.84 -8.67
C VAL A 348 -7.87 -11.13 -9.21
N ASN A 349 -7.04 -12.08 -9.67
CA ASN A 349 -7.53 -13.36 -10.22
C ASN A 349 -7.91 -14.38 -9.14
N TYR A 350 -7.80 -14.05 -7.85
CA TYR A 350 -8.45 -14.81 -6.77
C TYR A 350 -9.98 -14.68 -6.83
N GLY A 351 -10.47 -13.55 -7.34
CA GLY A 351 -11.89 -13.21 -7.31
C GLY A 351 -12.38 -12.92 -5.89
N ARG A 352 -13.69 -13.04 -5.66
CA ARG A 352 -14.37 -12.67 -4.40
C ARG A 352 -14.07 -11.19 -4.10
N ASP A 353 -13.67 -10.84 -2.88
CA ASP A 353 -13.40 -9.45 -2.44
C ASP A 353 -12.03 -8.93 -2.96
N CYS A 354 -11.78 -9.11 -4.26
CA CYS A 354 -10.46 -9.01 -4.87
C CYS A 354 -9.93 -7.59 -5.08
N ASP A 355 -10.79 -6.56 -5.09
CA ASP A 355 -10.36 -5.17 -4.91
C ASP A 355 -9.67 -5.02 -3.56
N SER A 356 -10.33 -5.34 -2.44
CA SER A 356 -9.73 -5.25 -1.11
C SER A 356 -8.48 -6.11 -0.89
N ILE A 357 -8.43 -7.31 -1.48
CA ILE A 357 -7.20 -8.13 -1.47
C ILE A 357 -6.07 -7.44 -2.28
N ALA A 358 -6.40 -6.90 -3.45
CA ALA A 358 -5.44 -6.21 -4.32
C ALA A 358 -4.96 -4.88 -3.70
N THR A 359 -5.84 -4.09 -3.08
CA THR A 359 -5.54 -2.90 -2.28
C THR A 359 -4.49 -3.22 -1.22
N MET A 360 -4.76 -4.20 -0.35
CA MET A 360 -3.85 -4.54 0.75
C MET A 360 -2.51 -5.09 0.25
N SER A 361 -2.53 -6.00 -0.72
CA SER A 361 -1.31 -6.61 -1.25
C SER A 361 -0.45 -5.61 -2.06
N GLY A 362 -1.09 -4.74 -2.87
CA GLY A 362 -0.44 -3.65 -3.59
C GLY A 362 0.19 -2.61 -2.66
N ALA A 363 -0.50 -2.26 -1.56
CA ALA A 363 0.05 -1.37 -0.53
C ALA A 363 1.32 -1.93 0.12
N LEU A 364 1.35 -3.24 0.40
CA LEU A 364 2.51 -3.90 1.02
C LEU A 364 3.71 -3.97 0.05
N VAL A 365 3.50 -4.27 -1.23
CA VAL A 365 4.58 -4.24 -2.22
C VAL A 365 5.10 -2.82 -2.43
N GLY A 366 4.21 -1.84 -2.57
CA GLY A 366 4.58 -0.43 -2.68
C GLY A 366 5.38 0.09 -1.48
N ALA A 367 4.94 -0.24 -0.25
CA ALA A 367 5.68 0.08 0.97
C ALA A 367 7.05 -0.63 1.03
N LEU A 368 7.18 -1.85 0.50
CA LEU A 368 8.45 -2.58 0.44
C LEU A 368 9.43 -2.03 -0.62
N ARG A 369 8.92 -1.51 -1.74
CA ARG A 369 9.72 -1.32 -2.97
C ARG A 369 9.78 0.11 -3.52
N GLY A 370 8.94 1.03 -3.06
CA GLY A 370 8.85 2.39 -3.63
C GLY A 370 7.82 2.50 -4.76
N ALA A 371 7.64 3.70 -5.31
CA ALA A 371 6.64 3.98 -6.33
C ALA A 371 7.00 3.34 -7.68
N GLU A 372 8.28 3.23 -8.03
CA GLU A 372 8.77 2.59 -9.26
C GLU A 372 8.40 1.10 -9.38
N ALA A 373 7.98 0.46 -8.28
CA ALA A 373 7.50 -0.92 -8.31
C ALA A 373 6.08 -1.05 -8.90
N VAL A 374 5.29 0.02 -8.88
CA VAL A 374 3.93 0.02 -9.45
C VAL A 374 4.04 0.26 -10.97
N PRO A 375 3.52 -0.63 -11.84
CA PRO A 375 3.62 -0.46 -13.28
C PRO A 375 3.02 0.87 -13.75
N ALA A 376 3.86 1.70 -14.38
CA ALA A 376 3.50 3.05 -14.79
C ALA A 376 2.34 3.09 -15.79
N GLU A 377 2.18 2.02 -16.60
CA GLU A 377 1.04 1.88 -17.52
C GLU A 377 -0.30 1.70 -16.79
N TRP A 378 -0.29 1.26 -15.53
CA TRP A 378 -1.49 1.14 -14.70
C TRP A 378 -1.71 2.38 -13.85
N SER A 379 -0.69 2.87 -13.12
CA SER A 379 -0.85 4.04 -12.24
C SER A 379 -1.25 5.30 -13.03
N THR A 380 -0.65 5.54 -14.19
CA THR A 380 -1.00 6.67 -15.08
C THR A 380 -2.44 6.58 -15.55
N GLU A 381 -2.90 5.38 -15.95
CA GLU A 381 -4.23 5.18 -16.50
C GLU A 381 -5.32 5.23 -15.42
N VAL A 382 -5.07 4.65 -14.23
CA VAL A 382 -5.98 4.75 -13.07
C VAL A 382 -6.11 6.21 -12.62
N ALA A 383 -5.02 6.96 -12.52
CA ALA A 383 -5.05 8.39 -12.19
C ALA A 383 -5.87 9.19 -13.23
N ARG A 384 -5.64 8.92 -14.52
CA ARG A 384 -6.34 9.58 -15.65
C ARG A 384 -7.83 9.26 -15.68
N ALA A 385 -8.20 7.99 -15.53
CA ALA A 385 -9.59 7.53 -15.57
C ALA A 385 -10.37 8.00 -14.34
N SER A 386 -9.82 7.76 -13.14
CA SER A 386 -10.41 8.20 -11.88
C SER A 386 -10.42 9.72 -11.70
N ARG A 387 -9.59 10.47 -12.45
CA ARG A 387 -9.37 11.91 -12.29
C ARG A 387 -8.89 12.28 -10.88
N LEU A 388 -7.99 11.45 -10.34
CA LEU A 388 -7.40 11.62 -9.02
C LEU A 388 -5.89 11.76 -9.13
N ASP A 389 -5.33 12.62 -8.28
CA ASP A 389 -3.91 12.57 -7.97
C ASP A 389 -3.67 11.40 -7.01
N LEU A 390 -2.83 10.45 -7.43
CA LEU A 390 -2.48 9.26 -6.63
C LEU A 390 -1.15 9.43 -5.88
N GLU A 391 -0.31 10.40 -6.28
CA GLU A 391 1.03 10.58 -5.72
C GLU A 391 1.04 11.56 -4.55
N ALA A 392 0.35 12.70 -4.68
CA ALA A 392 0.31 13.74 -3.66
C ALA A 392 -0.15 13.24 -2.27
N PRO A 393 -1.14 12.34 -2.13
CA PRO A 393 -1.52 11.78 -0.82
C PRO A 393 -0.35 11.05 -0.11
N GLY A 394 0.50 10.35 -0.87
CA GLY A 394 1.66 9.64 -0.32
C GLY A 394 2.75 10.58 0.16
N ALA A 395 3.08 11.59 -0.65
CA ALA A 395 4.04 12.63 -0.28
C ALA A 395 3.57 13.46 0.92
N ALA A 396 2.29 13.85 0.97
CA ALA A 396 1.69 14.55 2.09
C ALA A 396 1.78 13.73 3.38
N LEU A 397 1.41 12.45 3.32
CA LEU A 397 1.44 11.58 4.50
C LEU A 397 2.88 11.28 4.98
N ALA A 398 3.85 11.17 4.07
CA ALA A 398 5.26 11.06 4.44
C ALA A 398 5.78 12.32 5.16
N ALA A 399 5.28 13.50 4.82
CA ALA A 399 5.56 14.72 5.57
C ALA A 399 4.94 14.66 6.98
N VAL A 400 3.66 14.26 7.11
CA VAL A 400 2.99 14.07 8.41
C VAL A 400 3.76 13.08 9.29
N ALA A 401 4.15 11.92 8.75
CA ALA A 401 4.90 10.89 9.48
C ALA A 401 6.21 11.42 10.10
N ARG A 402 6.93 12.32 9.39
CA ARG A 402 8.14 12.97 9.94
C ARG A 402 7.83 13.92 11.10
N GLU A 403 6.70 14.63 11.05
CA GLU A 403 6.29 15.49 12.14
C GLU A 403 5.83 14.68 13.37
N VAL A 404 5.02 13.64 13.16
CA VAL A 404 4.56 12.70 14.22
C VAL A 404 5.76 12.09 14.93
N PHE A 405 6.70 11.51 14.18
CA PHE A 405 7.96 10.99 14.73
C PHE A 405 8.76 12.03 15.53
N THR A 406 8.71 13.30 15.13
CA THR A 406 9.37 14.40 15.87
C THR A 406 8.65 14.68 17.19
N ARG A 407 7.30 14.71 17.19
CA ARG A 407 6.48 14.84 18.41
C ARG A 407 6.72 13.68 19.37
N ASP A 408 6.82 12.45 18.86
CA ASP A 408 7.06 11.25 19.68
C ASP A 408 8.43 11.21 20.32
N ARG A 409 9.47 11.65 19.61
CA ARG A 409 10.80 11.79 20.19
C ARG A 409 10.81 12.81 21.33
N ALA A 410 9.97 13.85 21.28
CA ALA A 410 9.78 14.77 22.40
C ALA A 410 9.03 14.07 23.55
N ARG A 411 7.88 13.44 23.29
CA ARG A 411 7.09 12.66 24.27
C ARG A 411 7.95 11.63 25.02
N ALA A 412 8.72 10.82 24.29
CA ALA A 412 9.58 9.79 24.83
C ALA A 412 10.67 10.35 25.75
N ARG A 413 11.31 11.46 25.36
CA ARG A 413 12.31 12.16 26.19
C ARG A 413 11.69 12.75 27.46
N THR A 414 10.50 13.33 27.39
CA THR A 414 9.78 13.84 28.57
C THR A 414 9.43 12.71 29.53
N HIS A 415 8.95 11.57 29.01
CA HIS A 415 8.70 10.37 29.81
C HIS A 415 9.97 9.81 30.44
N GLU A 416 11.05 9.66 29.67
CA GLU A 416 12.37 9.20 30.14
C GLU A 416 12.88 10.08 31.30
N GLN A 417 12.87 11.40 31.14
CA GLN A 417 13.27 12.36 32.17
C GLN A 417 12.44 12.22 33.45
N ALA A 418 11.11 12.12 33.33
CA ALA A 418 10.21 11.96 34.47
C ALA A 418 10.43 10.61 35.18
N PHE A 419 10.58 9.52 34.42
CA PHE A 419 10.83 8.20 34.97
C PHE A 419 12.19 8.12 35.68
N THR A 420 13.25 8.65 35.07
CA THR A 420 14.58 8.73 35.70
C THR A 420 14.51 9.52 37.01
N ALA A 421 13.86 10.69 37.02
CA ALA A 421 13.72 11.51 38.22
C ALA A 421 12.98 10.77 39.37
N ILE A 422 11.91 10.04 39.07
CA ILE A 422 11.17 9.24 40.07
C ILE A 422 12.02 8.05 40.55
N SER A 423 12.69 7.34 39.64
CA SER A 423 13.52 6.17 39.96
C SER A 423 14.78 6.50 40.79
N ALA A 424 15.21 7.76 40.78
CA ALA A 424 16.35 8.24 41.58
C ALA A 424 15.98 8.58 43.04
N ILE A 425 14.68 8.59 43.38
CA ILE A 425 14.22 8.80 44.76
C ILE A 425 14.57 7.55 45.58
N PRO A 426 15.37 7.66 46.66
CA PRO A 426 15.68 6.51 47.50
C PRO A 426 14.41 5.90 48.09
N ALA A 427 14.30 4.57 48.05
CA ALA A 427 13.27 3.87 48.81
C ALA A 427 13.42 4.22 50.30
N MET A 428 12.30 4.46 51.00
CA MET A 428 12.29 4.64 52.45
C MET A 428 12.64 3.32 53.14
N THR A 429 13.93 3.00 53.23
CA THR A 429 14.44 2.01 54.18
C THR A 429 14.15 2.48 55.60
N GLU A 430 13.60 1.58 56.40
CA GLU A 430 13.00 1.85 57.72
C GLU A 430 13.88 2.75 58.61
N ALA A 431 13.28 3.83 59.10
CA ALA A 431 13.88 4.65 60.14
C ALA A 431 13.78 3.92 61.49
N VAL A 432 14.83 3.15 61.80
CA VAL A 432 15.38 2.90 63.15
C VAL A 432 14.36 2.48 64.23
N GLY A 433 14.28 1.17 64.49
CA GLY A 433 14.01 0.66 65.83
C GLY A 433 15.30 0.66 66.67
N PRO A 434 15.28 1.12 67.94
CA PRO A 434 16.45 1.17 68.82
C PRO A 434 16.89 -0.20 69.37
#